data_AF-A0A6B1GCS0-F1
#
_entry.id   AF-A0A6B1GCS0-F1
#
_cell.length_a   1.000
_cell.length_b   1.000
_cell.length_c   1.000
_cell.angle_alpha   90.00
_cell.angle_beta   90.00
_cell.angle_gamma   90.00
#
_symmetry.space_group_name_H-M   'P 1'
#
loop_
_entity.id
_entity.type
_entity.pdbx_description
1 polymer ?
#
loop_
_entity_poly.entity_id
_entity_poly.type
_entity_poly.pdbx_seq_one_letter_code
_entity_poly.pdbx_strand_id
1 'polypeptide(L)'
;MAGASGVLAVAEHVRGRALLVSGQGLREGVARGDGPLPDPPIVRRASVGALARRFASWDDDRARRRTGIVELLLALLDPEADDGLRETLRYASTLYDIGGSVDAYRRQRAAAEIVLSADLSGFAHDDVARLAALIRIAHRPQTLARVLRPLLGPEDDEALQRAAALLVLADAMELRLPLGAPPQVTLDAGGDLRVLLPGRSSWRPDRIAARLEQVFGRRLLIEDERGKVGVLGGG
;
A
#
# COMPACT_ATOMS: atom_id res chain seq x y z
N MET A 1 -2.67 38.61 -7.12
CA MET A 1 -2.49 39.29 -5.82
C MET A 1 -3.78 39.35 -5.00
N ALA A 2 -4.92 39.82 -5.54
CA ALA A 2 -6.18 39.95 -4.78
C ALA A 2 -6.70 38.65 -4.13
N GLY A 3 -6.63 37.50 -4.82
CA GLY A 3 -7.10 36.22 -4.27
C GLY A 3 -6.29 35.73 -3.07
N ALA A 4 -4.96 35.91 -3.09
CA ALA A 4 -4.09 35.51 -1.98
C ALA A 4 -4.35 36.37 -0.73
N SER A 5 -4.55 37.68 -0.91
CA SER A 5 -4.91 38.59 0.19
C SER A 5 -6.25 38.22 0.84
N GLY A 6 -7.24 37.80 0.04
CA GLY A 6 -8.52 37.33 0.58
C GLY A 6 -8.40 36.06 1.41
N VAL A 7 -7.62 35.08 0.94
CA VAL A 7 -7.38 33.82 1.69
C VAL A 7 -6.65 34.08 3.01
N LEU A 8 -5.64 34.95 3.00
CA LEU A 8 -4.90 35.31 4.21
C LEU A 8 -5.77 36.05 5.23
N ALA A 9 -6.60 36.99 4.77
CA ALA A 9 -7.52 37.71 5.65
C ALA A 9 -8.54 36.78 6.34
N VAL A 10 -9.07 35.79 5.61
CA VAL A 10 -9.97 34.79 6.19
C VAL A 10 -9.22 33.90 7.19
N ALA A 11 -8.03 33.41 6.83
CA ALA A 11 -7.23 32.55 7.70
C ALA A 11 -6.86 33.24 9.03
N GLU A 12 -6.50 34.52 8.99
CA GLU A 12 -6.22 35.35 10.17
C GLU A 12 -7.49 35.53 11.02
N HIS A 13 -8.62 35.84 10.37
CA HIS A 13 -9.90 36.04 11.05
C HIS A 13 -10.39 34.78 11.78
N VAL A 14 -10.26 33.61 11.16
CA VAL A 14 -10.68 32.32 11.76
C VAL A 14 -9.63 31.69 12.67
N ARG A 15 -8.46 32.32 12.83
CA ARG A 15 -7.29 31.77 13.56
C ARG A 15 -6.92 30.36 13.09
N GLY A 16 -7.07 30.10 11.78
CA GLY A 16 -6.75 28.82 11.16
C GLY A 16 -5.24 28.58 11.19
N ARG A 17 -4.81 27.44 11.76
CA ARG A 17 -3.38 27.09 11.82
C ARG A 17 -2.83 26.50 10.53
N ALA A 18 -3.71 26.03 9.65
CA ALA A 18 -3.36 25.44 8.36
C ALA A 18 -4.50 25.66 7.35
N LEU A 19 -4.14 25.71 6.07
CA LEU A 19 -5.08 25.79 4.96
C LEU A 19 -4.92 24.54 4.09
N LEU A 20 -6.01 23.80 3.92
CA LEU A 20 -6.08 22.65 3.02
C LEU A 20 -6.83 23.06 1.74
N VAL A 21 -6.28 22.71 0.58
CA VAL A 21 -6.89 23.00 -0.71
C VAL A 21 -7.77 21.82 -1.10
N SER A 22 -9.07 22.06 -1.29
CA SER A 22 -10.01 21.07 -1.85
C SER A 22 -10.00 21.14 -3.38
N GLY A 23 -9.91 19.97 -4.03
CA GLY A 23 -10.12 19.84 -5.48
C GLY A 23 -11.62 19.87 -5.89
N GLN A 24 -12.52 19.94 -4.92
CA GLN A 24 -13.97 19.91 -5.11
C GLN A 24 -14.58 21.24 -4.66
N GLY A 25 -15.49 21.80 -5.46
CA GLY A 25 -16.16 23.06 -5.21
C GLY A 25 -17.68 22.94 -5.28
N LEU A 26 -18.34 24.06 -5.59
CA LEU A 26 -19.80 24.16 -5.58
C LEU A 26 -20.47 23.20 -6.58
N ARG A 27 -19.89 23.01 -7.77
CA ARG A 27 -20.44 22.14 -8.81
C ARG A 27 -20.53 20.69 -8.32
N GLU A 28 -19.50 20.23 -7.64
CA GLU A 28 -19.40 18.89 -7.08
C GLU A 28 -20.33 18.73 -5.88
N GLY A 29 -20.57 19.80 -5.11
CA GLY A 29 -21.60 19.87 -4.07
C GLY A 29 -23.01 19.67 -4.62
N VAL A 30 -23.37 20.42 -5.67
CA VAL A 30 -24.68 20.30 -6.34
C VAL A 30 -24.89 18.91 -6.94
N ALA A 31 -23.86 18.34 -7.58
CA ALA A 31 -23.94 16.99 -8.14
C ALA A 31 -24.13 15.89 -7.08
N ARG A 32 -23.70 16.13 -5.84
CA ARG A 32 -23.82 15.19 -4.71
C ARG A 32 -25.17 15.28 -4.00
N GLY A 33 -25.86 16.41 -4.09
CA GLY A 33 -27.14 16.67 -3.42
C GLY A 33 -27.01 16.91 -1.92
N ASP A 34 -28.15 17.08 -1.25
CA ASP A 34 -28.25 17.61 0.13
C ASP A 34 -28.06 16.56 1.25
N GLY A 35 -27.37 15.46 0.95
CA GLY A 35 -27.09 14.40 1.91
C GLY A 35 -26.00 14.77 2.94
N PRO A 36 -25.93 14.06 4.08
CA PRO A 36 -24.83 14.24 5.03
C PRO A 36 -23.50 13.97 4.34
N LEU A 37 -22.49 14.77 4.68
CA LEU A 37 -21.12 14.54 4.19
C LEU A 37 -20.62 13.20 4.77
N PRO A 38 -20.22 12.24 3.92
CA PRO A 38 -19.67 10.98 4.39
C PRO A 38 -18.32 11.18 5.06
N ASP A 39 -18.00 10.31 6.03
CA ASP A 39 -16.70 10.32 6.68
C ASP A 39 -15.56 10.12 5.66
N PRO A 40 -14.42 10.81 5.80
CA PRO A 40 -13.31 10.72 4.85
C PRO A 40 -12.85 9.29 4.52
N PRO A 41 -12.73 8.35 5.48
CA PRO A 41 -12.36 6.96 5.17
C PRO A 41 -13.35 6.23 4.25
N ILE A 42 -14.64 6.56 4.33
CA ILE A 42 -15.68 5.99 3.46
C ILE A 42 -15.48 6.50 2.04
N VAL A 43 -15.25 7.81 1.88
CA VAL A 43 -14.99 8.44 0.57
C VAL A 43 -13.74 7.86 -0.07
N ARG A 44 -12.64 7.76 0.68
CA ARG A 44 -11.38 7.20 0.20
C ARG A 44 -11.54 5.76 -0.27
N ARG A 45 -12.19 4.92 0.53
CA ARG A 45 -12.47 3.52 0.18
C ARG A 45 -13.31 3.42 -1.10
N ALA A 46 -14.35 4.23 -1.22
CA ALA A 46 -15.20 4.27 -2.41
C ALA A 46 -14.42 4.73 -3.65
N SER A 47 -13.58 5.76 -3.51
CA SER A 47 -12.74 6.30 -4.59
C SER A 47 -11.72 5.28 -5.09
N VAL A 48 -10.99 4.62 -4.18
CA VAL A 48 -10.04 3.54 -4.51
C VAL A 48 -10.74 2.38 -5.22
N GLY A 49 -11.88 1.93 -4.70
CA GLY A 49 -12.65 0.86 -5.33
C GLY A 49 -13.20 1.25 -6.71
N ALA A 50 -13.63 2.50 -6.88
CA ALA A 50 -14.10 3.01 -8.17
C ALA A 50 -12.96 3.11 -9.19
N LEU A 51 -11.76 3.54 -8.78
CA LEU A 51 -10.58 3.53 -9.64
C LEU A 51 -10.22 2.11 -10.06
N ALA A 52 -10.15 1.18 -9.11
CA ALA A 52 -9.74 -0.20 -9.36
C ALA A 52 -10.62 -0.91 -10.40
N ARG A 53 -11.94 -0.78 -10.26
CA ARG A 53 -12.94 -1.39 -11.16
C ARG A 53 -12.88 -0.91 -12.62
N ARG A 54 -12.14 0.16 -12.92
CA ARG A 54 -11.95 0.64 -14.31
C ARG A 54 -10.96 -0.22 -15.09
N PHE A 55 -10.17 -1.06 -14.43
CA PHE A 55 -9.07 -1.80 -15.07
C PHE A 55 -9.37 -3.30 -15.09
N ALA A 56 -9.36 -3.88 -16.30
CA ALA A 56 -9.65 -5.31 -16.50
C ALA A 56 -8.64 -6.27 -15.86
N SER A 57 -7.43 -5.80 -15.55
CA SER A 57 -6.41 -6.58 -14.84
C SER A 57 -6.63 -6.65 -13.33
N TRP A 58 -7.59 -5.89 -12.80
CA TRP A 58 -7.94 -5.90 -11.39
C TRP A 58 -8.99 -6.98 -11.12
N ASP A 59 -8.72 -7.80 -10.11
CA ASP A 59 -9.61 -8.83 -9.61
C ASP A 59 -9.89 -8.59 -8.12
N ASP A 60 -11.17 -8.56 -7.76
CA ASP A 60 -11.65 -8.15 -6.44
C ASP A 60 -11.28 -9.17 -5.36
N ASP A 61 -11.40 -10.46 -5.67
CA ASP A 61 -11.06 -11.55 -4.73
C ASP A 61 -9.56 -11.60 -4.48
N ARG A 62 -8.76 -11.46 -5.54
CA ARG A 62 -7.31 -11.35 -5.47
C ARG A 62 -6.87 -10.16 -4.64
N ALA A 63 -7.47 -8.98 -4.87
CA ALA A 63 -7.18 -7.77 -4.13
C ALA A 63 -7.54 -7.92 -2.63
N ARG A 64 -8.71 -8.50 -2.31
CA ARG A 64 -9.13 -8.80 -0.93
C ARG A 64 -8.16 -9.75 -0.24
N ARG A 65 -7.81 -10.86 -0.89
CA ARG A 65 -6.88 -11.86 -0.33
C ARG A 65 -5.51 -11.24 -0.05
N ARG A 66 -4.94 -10.51 -1.00
CA ARG A 66 -3.66 -9.82 -0.80
C ARG A 66 -3.74 -8.83 0.36
N THR A 67 -4.82 -8.04 0.43
CA THR A 67 -5.02 -7.07 1.51
C THR A 67 -5.07 -7.76 2.87
N GLY A 68 -5.82 -8.86 3.01
CA GLY A 68 -5.85 -9.61 4.27
C GLY A 68 -4.49 -10.19 4.66
N ILE A 69 -3.70 -10.68 3.70
CA ILE A 69 -2.33 -11.15 3.97
C ILE A 69 -1.45 -9.99 4.45
N VAL A 70 -1.54 -8.83 3.79
CA VAL A 70 -0.77 -7.63 4.16
C VAL A 70 -1.12 -7.17 5.58
N GLU A 71 -2.40 -7.12 5.95
CA GLU A 71 -2.83 -6.75 7.30
C GLU A 71 -2.31 -7.72 8.36
N LEU A 72 -2.37 -9.03 8.07
CA LEU A 72 -1.85 -10.05 8.95
C LEU A 72 -0.34 -9.92 9.15
N LEU A 73 0.41 -9.70 8.06
CA LEU A 73 1.85 -9.52 8.12
C LEU A 73 2.24 -8.25 8.87
N LEU A 74 1.49 -7.16 8.67
CA LEU A 74 1.72 -5.90 9.37
C LEU A 74 1.48 -6.04 10.88
N ALA A 75 0.39 -6.69 11.28
CA ALA A 75 0.11 -6.94 12.70
C ALA A 75 1.20 -7.78 13.39
N LEU A 76 1.87 -8.68 12.65
CA LEU A 76 2.95 -9.51 13.18
C LEU A 76 4.30 -8.77 13.22
N LEU A 77 4.66 -8.06 12.14
CA LEU A 77 6.01 -7.52 11.97
C LEU A 77 6.16 -6.04 12.33
N ASP A 78 5.06 -5.27 12.29
CA ASP A 78 5.06 -3.85 12.60
C ASP A 78 3.72 -3.44 13.28
N PRO A 79 3.43 -3.98 14.48
CA PRO A 79 2.17 -3.71 15.17
C PRO A 79 1.96 -2.23 15.51
N GLU A 80 3.05 -1.48 15.68
CA GLU A 80 3.05 -0.05 16.03
C GLU A 80 2.92 0.88 14.82
N ALA A 81 2.82 0.33 13.60
CA ALA A 81 2.60 1.13 12.39
C ALA A 81 1.41 2.08 12.57
N ASP A 82 1.55 3.36 12.21
CA ASP A 82 0.47 4.33 12.37
C ASP A 82 -0.72 4.05 11.44
N ASP A 83 -1.88 4.63 11.76
CA ASP A 83 -3.12 4.42 11.00
C ASP A 83 -3.04 4.89 9.54
N GLY A 84 -2.24 5.93 9.27
CA GLY A 84 -2.02 6.44 7.91
C GLY A 84 -1.23 5.45 7.06
N LEU A 85 -0.18 4.83 7.62
CA LEU A 85 0.58 3.78 6.94
C LEU A 85 -0.28 2.53 6.73
N ARG A 86 -1.04 2.11 7.75
CA ARG A 86 -2.00 0.98 7.66
C ARG A 86 -3.00 1.20 6.52
N GLU A 87 -3.59 2.40 6.45
CA GLU A 87 -4.55 2.77 5.40
C GLU A 87 -3.88 2.83 4.02
N THR A 88 -2.72 3.47 3.91
CA THR A 88 -1.93 3.56 2.67
C THR A 88 -1.60 2.17 2.12
N LEU A 89 -1.14 1.28 2.99
CA LEU A 89 -0.76 -0.08 2.62
C LEU A 89 -1.96 -0.93 2.18
N ARG A 90 -3.13 -0.78 2.85
CA ARG A 90 -4.41 -1.38 2.42
C ARG A 90 -4.84 -0.90 1.03
N TYR A 91 -4.72 0.40 0.75
CA TYR A 91 -5.08 0.91 -0.58
C TYR A 91 -4.06 0.51 -1.65
N ALA A 92 -2.77 0.45 -1.30
CA ALA A 92 -1.73 -0.03 -2.21
C ALA A 92 -1.96 -1.50 -2.58
N SER A 93 -2.30 -2.35 -1.61
CA SER A 93 -2.65 -3.75 -1.86
C SER A 93 -3.92 -3.90 -2.70
N THR A 94 -4.85 -2.97 -2.61
CA THR A 94 -6.06 -2.97 -3.46
C THR A 94 -5.71 -2.63 -4.92
N LEU A 95 -4.84 -1.64 -5.13
CA LEU A 95 -4.55 -1.07 -6.46
C LEU A 95 -3.35 -1.71 -7.18
N TYR A 96 -2.65 -2.64 -6.54
CA TYR A 96 -1.36 -3.16 -7.03
C TYR A 96 -1.37 -3.74 -8.45
N ASP A 97 -2.52 -4.24 -8.93
CA ASP A 97 -2.65 -4.91 -10.24
C ASP A 97 -3.29 -4.05 -11.33
N ILE A 98 -3.75 -2.83 -11.03
CA ILE A 98 -4.51 -2.01 -11.99
C ILE A 98 -3.67 -1.66 -13.24
N GLY A 99 -2.35 -1.57 -13.07
CA GLY A 99 -1.41 -1.30 -14.17
C GLY A 99 -1.15 -2.48 -15.09
N GLY A 100 -1.65 -3.69 -14.78
CA GLY A 100 -1.45 -4.87 -15.62
C GLY A 100 -2.09 -4.75 -17.01
N SER A 101 -3.16 -3.98 -17.11
CA SER A 101 -3.83 -3.64 -18.38
C SER A 101 -3.03 -2.66 -19.27
N VAL A 102 -2.06 -1.95 -18.69
CA VAL A 102 -1.22 -0.97 -19.40
C VAL A 102 0.14 -1.56 -19.75
N ASP A 103 0.81 -2.18 -18.78
CA ASP A 103 2.10 -2.86 -18.96
C ASP A 103 2.14 -4.11 -18.07
N ALA A 104 1.91 -5.28 -18.67
CA ALA A 104 1.91 -6.54 -17.94
C ALA A 104 3.25 -6.86 -17.26
N TYR A 105 4.38 -6.42 -17.84
CA TYR A 105 5.73 -6.68 -17.31
C TYR A 105 6.12 -5.69 -16.21
N ARG A 106 5.63 -4.46 -16.27
CA ARG A 106 5.91 -3.40 -15.28
C ARG A 106 4.62 -2.91 -14.61
N ARG A 107 3.70 -3.84 -14.33
CA ARG A 107 2.36 -3.55 -13.82
C ARG A 107 2.36 -2.64 -12.60
N GLN A 108 3.30 -2.81 -11.68
CA GLN A 108 3.40 -1.98 -10.49
C GLN A 108 3.88 -0.57 -10.79
N ARG A 109 4.80 -0.41 -11.76
CA ARG A 109 5.22 0.93 -12.20
C ARG A 109 4.02 1.66 -12.83
N ALA A 110 3.30 1.00 -13.73
CA ALA A 110 2.11 1.56 -14.35
C ALA A 110 1.01 1.87 -13.31
N ALA A 111 0.81 0.99 -12.32
CA ALA A 111 -0.13 1.23 -11.23
C ALA A 111 0.23 2.49 -10.42
N ALA A 112 1.50 2.69 -10.09
CA ALA A 112 1.96 3.90 -9.41
C ALA A 112 1.72 5.17 -10.25
N GLU A 113 1.99 5.12 -11.57
CA GLU A 113 1.74 6.23 -12.50
C GLU A 113 0.24 6.55 -12.62
N ILE A 114 -0.62 5.52 -12.69
CA ILE A 114 -2.08 5.67 -12.67
C ILE A 114 -2.51 6.38 -11.39
N VAL A 115 -2.07 5.91 -10.23
CA VAL A 115 -2.41 6.51 -8.92
C VAL A 115 -1.99 7.97 -8.85
N LEU A 116 -0.76 8.31 -9.26
CA LEU A 116 -0.28 9.70 -9.27
C LEU A 116 -1.12 10.64 -10.13
N SER A 117 -1.71 10.11 -11.21
CA SER A 117 -2.54 10.87 -12.14
C SER A 117 -4.04 10.84 -11.80
N ALA A 118 -4.46 10.03 -10.84
CA ALA A 118 -5.85 9.82 -10.52
C ALA A 118 -6.39 10.92 -9.59
N ASP A 119 -7.61 11.38 -9.86
CA ASP A 119 -8.36 12.23 -8.94
C ASP A 119 -9.05 11.34 -7.88
N LEU A 120 -8.34 11.10 -6.79
CA LEU A 120 -8.82 10.28 -5.67
C LEU A 120 -9.53 11.14 -4.63
N SER A 121 -10.86 11.17 -4.71
CA SER A 121 -11.70 11.85 -3.72
C SER A 121 -11.37 11.41 -2.28
N GLY A 122 -11.20 12.39 -1.40
CA GLY A 122 -10.92 12.18 0.03
C GLY A 122 -9.44 11.99 0.38
N PHE A 123 -8.54 12.07 -0.61
CA PHE A 123 -7.10 12.05 -0.42
C PHE A 123 -6.51 13.45 -0.57
N ALA A 124 -5.54 13.79 0.27
CA ALA A 124 -4.65 14.91 0.04
C ALA A 124 -3.54 14.53 -0.96
N HIS A 125 -2.82 15.53 -1.49
CA HIS A 125 -1.82 15.28 -2.53
C HIS A 125 -0.63 14.43 -2.02
N ASP A 126 -0.26 14.64 -0.77
CA ASP A 126 0.74 13.83 -0.06
C ASP A 126 0.25 12.39 0.18
N ASP A 127 -1.02 12.16 0.47
CA ASP A 127 -1.58 10.80 0.57
C ASP A 127 -1.47 10.05 -0.77
N VAL A 128 -1.81 10.71 -1.89
CA VAL A 128 -1.68 10.14 -3.23
C VAL A 128 -0.21 9.84 -3.55
N ALA A 129 0.70 10.76 -3.19
CA ALA A 129 2.13 10.56 -3.35
C ALA A 129 2.65 9.39 -2.51
N ARG A 130 2.25 9.26 -1.24
CA ARG A 130 2.59 8.13 -0.36
C ARG A 130 2.13 6.81 -0.95
N LEU A 131 0.88 6.74 -1.41
CA LEU A 131 0.29 5.55 -2.03
C LEU A 131 1.07 5.11 -3.28
N ALA A 132 1.37 6.04 -4.18
CA ALA A 132 2.14 5.75 -5.38
C ALA A 132 3.60 5.38 -5.08
N ALA A 133 4.22 6.07 -4.12
CA ALA A 133 5.58 5.78 -3.66
C ALA A 133 5.67 4.33 -3.14
N LEU A 134 4.73 3.92 -2.31
CA LEU A 134 4.66 2.56 -1.77
C LEU A 134 4.62 1.50 -2.89
N ILE A 135 3.71 1.66 -3.85
CA ILE A 135 3.59 0.75 -5.01
C ILE A 135 4.90 0.74 -5.83
N ARG A 136 5.54 1.91 -6.01
CA ARG A 136 6.78 2.03 -6.78
C ARG A 136 7.99 1.39 -6.09
N ILE A 137 8.09 1.55 -4.78
CA ILE A 137 9.13 0.97 -3.92
C ILE A 137 8.97 -0.56 -3.84
N ALA A 138 7.72 -1.06 -3.86
CA ALA A 138 7.44 -2.48 -3.97
C ALA A 138 7.95 -3.07 -5.31
N HIS A 139 7.81 -2.35 -6.43
CA HIS A 139 8.38 -2.74 -7.73
C HIS A 139 9.92 -2.73 -7.74
N ARG A 140 10.53 -1.63 -7.27
CA ARG A 140 11.99 -1.45 -7.25
C ARG A 140 12.43 -0.66 -6.00
N PRO A 141 13.01 -1.32 -4.98
CA PRO A 141 13.37 -0.70 -3.71
C PRO A 141 14.39 0.44 -3.84
N GLN A 142 15.31 0.32 -4.82
CA GLN A 142 16.37 1.30 -5.09
C GLN A 142 15.86 2.54 -5.86
N THR A 143 14.65 2.48 -6.45
CA THR A 143 14.03 3.66 -7.05
C THR A 143 13.32 4.40 -5.92
N LEU A 144 14.14 5.02 -5.07
CA LEU A 144 13.67 5.82 -3.96
C LEU A 144 12.64 6.82 -4.47
N ALA A 145 11.76 7.18 -3.54
CA ALA A 145 11.00 8.40 -3.43
C ALA A 145 11.73 9.69 -3.88
N ARG A 146 12.88 9.69 -4.55
CA ARG A 146 13.60 10.89 -5.01
C ARG A 146 12.72 11.87 -5.82
N VAL A 147 11.73 11.36 -6.57
CA VAL A 147 10.76 12.20 -7.28
C VAL A 147 9.69 12.78 -6.33
N LEU A 148 9.33 12.03 -5.28
CA LEU A 148 8.27 12.37 -4.32
C LEU A 148 8.83 12.85 -2.96
N ARG A 149 10.15 12.96 -2.83
CA ARG A 149 10.92 13.31 -1.63
C ARG A 149 10.56 14.70 -1.10
N PRO A 150 10.23 15.69 -1.94
CA PRO A 150 9.72 16.96 -1.44
C PRO A 150 8.40 16.84 -0.67
N LEU A 151 7.66 15.73 -0.84
CA LEU A 151 6.37 15.45 -0.21
C LEU A 151 6.47 14.41 0.92
N LEU A 152 7.64 13.81 1.14
CA LEU A 152 7.87 12.71 2.08
C LEU A 152 9.07 13.02 2.99
N GLY A 153 8.87 12.92 4.31
CA GLY A 153 9.94 13.06 5.30
C GLY A 153 10.90 11.86 5.30
N PRO A 154 12.07 11.97 5.97
CA PRO A 154 13.01 10.86 6.08
C PRO A 154 12.46 9.66 6.88
N GLU A 155 11.62 9.90 7.89
CA GLU A 155 10.96 8.84 8.67
C GLU A 155 9.95 8.04 7.82
N ASP A 156 9.39 8.67 6.77
CA ASP A 156 8.48 8.01 5.84
C ASP A 156 9.21 6.96 4.98
N ASP A 157 10.51 7.12 4.72
CA ASP A 157 11.25 6.18 3.86
C ASP A 157 11.38 4.80 4.50
N GLU A 158 11.74 4.73 5.79
CA GLU A 158 11.85 3.45 6.49
C GLU A 158 10.49 2.73 6.58
N ALA A 159 9.45 3.45 6.99
CA ALA A 159 8.08 2.96 7.08
C ALA A 159 7.57 2.44 5.71
N LEU A 160 7.81 3.20 4.63
CA LEU A 160 7.42 2.80 3.27
C LEU A 160 8.22 1.59 2.76
N GLN A 161 9.51 1.47 3.11
CA GLN A 161 10.32 0.32 2.72
C GLN A 161 9.85 -0.96 3.41
N ARG A 162 9.51 -0.88 4.71
CA ARG A 162 8.89 -1.97 5.48
C ARG A 162 7.55 -2.37 4.87
N ALA A 163 6.63 -1.42 4.71
CA ALA A 163 5.32 -1.66 4.09
C ALA A 163 5.44 -2.26 2.68
N ALA A 164 6.39 -1.80 1.87
CA ALA A 164 6.63 -2.34 0.54
C ALA A 164 7.15 -3.78 0.57
N ALA A 165 8.00 -4.13 1.53
CA ALA A 165 8.45 -5.52 1.71
C ALA A 165 7.27 -6.44 2.05
N LEU A 166 6.36 -6.00 2.92
CA LEU A 166 5.14 -6.72 3.25
C LEU A 166 4.23 -6.89 2.03
N LEU A 167 4.03 -5.83 1.24
CA LEU A 167 3.21 -5.88 0.03
C LEU A 167 3.75 -6.87 -1.01
N VAL A 168 5.07 -6.89 -1.21
CA VAL A 168 5.73 -7.83 -2.14
C VAL A 168 5.59 -9.27 -1.64
N LEU A 169 5.79 -9.53 -0.34
CA LEU A 169 5.60 -10.85 0.24
C LEU A 169 4.14 -11.29 0.08
N ALA A 170 3.18 -10.42 0.38
CA ALA A 170 1.76 -10.73 0.28
C ALA A 170 1.32 -11.04 -1.15
N ASP A 171 1.76 -10.29 -2.16
CA ASP A 171 1.49 -10.61 -3.58
C ASP A 171 2.07 -11.99 -3.95
N ALA A 172 3.27 -12.31 -3.45
CA ALA A 172 3.90 -13.59 -3.72
C ALA A 172 3.17 -14.77 -3.03
N MET A 173 2.68 -14.57 -1.80
CA MET A 173 1.86 -15.55 -1.07
C MET A 173 0.50 -15.75 -1.74
N GLU A 174 -0.18 -14.66 -2.10
CA GLU A 174 -1.49 -14.68 -2.74
C GLU A 174 -1.48 -15.55 -4.00
N LEU A 175 -0.47 -15.38 -4.85
CA LEU A 175 -0.26 -16.15 -6.09
C LEU A 175 -0.01 -17.65 -5.87
N ARG A 176 0.33 -18.06 -4.65
CA ARG A 176 0.77 -19.44 -4.33
C ARG A 176 -0.20 -20.17 -3.44
N LEU A 177 -0.93 -19.46 -2.59
CA LEU A 177 -1.94 -20.02 -1.71
C LEU A 177 -3.13 -20.51 -2.53
N PRO A 178 -3.61 -21.75 -2.31
CA PRO A 178 -4.83 -22.23 -2.92
C PRO A 178 -6.00 -21.27 -2.67
N LEU A 179 -6.94 -21.22 -3.61
CA LEU A 179 -8.15 -20.42 -3.47
C LEU A 179 -8.92 -20.87 -2.21
N GLY A 180 -9.36 -19.90 -1.40
CA GLY A 180 -10.05 -20.15 -0.13
C GLY A 180 -9.17 -20.60 1.04
N ALA A 181 -7.89 -20.93 0.82
CA ALA A 181 -7.00 -21.30 1.92
C ALA A 181 -6.49 -20.05 2.66
N PRO A 182 -6.61 -19.99 4.01
CA PRO A 182 -6.08 -18.88 4.77
C PRO A 182 -4.54 -18.90 4.78
N PRO A 183 -3.88 -17.73 4.80
CA PRO A 183 -2.44 -17.66 5.01
C PRO A 183 -2.09 -18.19 6.41
N GLN A 184 -1.11 -19.09 6.48
CA GLN A 184 -0.57 -19.59 7.75
C GLN A 184 0.81 -18.98 7.95
N VAL A 185 0.88 -18.00 8.87
CA VAL A 185 2.09 -17.26 9.17
C VAL A 185 2.26 -17.16 10.68
N THR A 186 3.46 -17.41 11.17
CA THR A 186 3.81 -17.31 12.58
C THR A 186 5.18 -16.66 12.76
N LEU A 187 5.42 -16.11 13.94
CA LEU A 187 6.76 -15.76 14.40
C LEU A 187 7.27 -16.88 15.30
N ASP A 188 8.51 -17.28 15.14
CA ASP A 188 9.13 -18.23 16.07
C ASP A 188 9.71 -17.54 17.30
N ALA A 189 10.30 -18.32 18.21
CA ALA A 189 10.89 -17.79 19.44
C ALA A 189 12.05 -16.81 19.20
N GLY A 190 12.72 -16.88 18.04
CA GLY A 190 13.74 -15.92 17.61
C GLY A 190 13.14 -14.68 16.93
N GLY A 191 11.82 -14.70 16.67
CA GLY A 191 11.10 -13.68 15.93
C GLY A 191 11.27 -13.78 14.41
N ASP A 192 11.78 -14.90 13.89
CA ASP A 192 11.84 -15.15 12.46
C ASP A 192 10.44 -15.48 11.91
N LEU A 193 10.15 -15.01 10.70
CA LEU A 193 8.85 -15.18 10.06
C LEU A 193 8.78 -16.54 9.38
N ARG A 194 7.83 -17.37 9.80
CA ARG A 194 7.52 -18.65 9.19
C ARG A 194 6.26 -18.55 8.37
N VAL A 195 6.33 -18.98 7.11
CA VAL A 195 5.19 -19.01 6.20
C VAL A 195 5.01 -20.44 5.69
N LEU A 196 3.84 -21.02 5.98
CA LEU A 196 3.47 -22.33 5.45
C LEU A 196 2.79 -22.17 4.09
N LEU A 197 3.35 -22.81 3.06
CA LEU A 197 2.81 -22.84 1.71
C LEU A 197 2.66 -24.29 1.23
N PRO A 198 1.41 -24.84 1.24
CA PRO A 198 1.16 -26.22 0.86
C PRO A 198 1.65 -26.57 -0.54
N GLY A 199 2.43 -27.64 -0.68
CA GLY A 199 2.88 -28.18 -1.97
C GLY A 199 3.89 -27.28 -2.71
N ARG A 200 4.59 -26.39 -1.99
CA ARG A 200 5.52 -25.40 -2.56
C ARG A 200 6.90 -25.40 -1.90
N SER A 201 7.36 -26.55 -1.40
CA SER A 201 8.69 -26.71 -0.76
C SER A 201 9.92 -26.23 -1.57
N SER A 202 9.83 -26.12 -2.90
CA SER A 202 10.92 -25.64 -3.76
C SER A 202 10.92 -24.12 -4.01
N TRP A 203 9.91 -23.39 -3.57
CA TRP A 203 9.90 -21.93 -3.74
C TRP A 203 10.94 -21.29 -2.81
N ARG A 204 11.85 -20.51 -3.41
CA ARG A 204 12.93 -19.80 -2.72
C ARG A 204 12.84 -18.31 -3.07
N PRO A 205 12.19 -17.50 -2.23
CA PRO A 205 12.02 -16.08 -2.50
C PRO A 205 13.23 -15.26 -2.03
N ASP A 206 14.44 -15.60 -2.46
CA ASP A 206 15.70 -15.07 -1.90
C ASP A 206 15.74 -13.53 -1.88
N ARG A 207 15.23 -12.88 -2.94
CA ARG A 207 15.15 -11.41 -3.00
C ARG A 207 14.14 -10.81 -2.01
N ILE A 208 13.03 -11.49 -1.75
CA ILE A 208 12.02 -11.04 -0.78
C ILE A 208 12.53 -11.30 0.63
N ALA A 209 13.15 -12.46 0.87
CA ALA A 209 13.77 -12.83 2.13
C ALA A 209 14.87 -11.83 2.53
N ALA A 210 15.83 -11.56 1.63
CA ALA A 210 16.88 -10.58 1.87
C ALA A 210 16.31 -9.17 2.14
N ARG A 211 15.23 -8.79 1.45
CA ARG A 211 14.57 -7.50 1.71
C ARG A 211 13.92 -7.45 3.09
N LEU A 212 13.21 -8.50 3.51
CA LEU A 212 12.60 -8.58 4.84
C LEU A 212 13.66 -8.54 5.94
N GLU A 213 14.75 -9.28 5.77
CA GLU A 213 15.87 -9.28 6.70
C GLU A 213 16.51 -7.89 6.79
N GLN A 214 16.67 -7.20 5.65
CA GLN A 214 17.21 -5.84 5.61
C GLN A 214 16.34 -4.82 6.37
N VAL A 215 15.01 -4.90 6.27
CA VAL A 215 14.10 -3.86 6.81
C VAL A 215 13.50 -4.20 8.18
N PHE A 216 13.44 -5.47 8.56
CA PHE A 216 12.91 -5.94 9.84
C PHE A 216 13.94 -6.68 10.71
N GLY A 217 15.11 -7.04 10.17
CA GLY A 217 16.08 -7.87 10.88
C GLY A 217 15.59 -9.30 11.15
N ARG A 218 14.57 -9.77 10.41
CA ARG A 218 13.95 -11.09 10.57
C ARG A 218 14.13 -11.93 9.32
N ARG A 219 14.47 -13.21 9.49
CA ARG A 219 14.57 -14.15 8.36
C ARG A 219 13.19 -14.64 7.95
N LEU A 220 13.05 -14.95 6.66
CA LEU A 220 11.87 -15.57 6.10
C LEU A 220 12.13 -17.07 5.90
N LEU A 221 11.37 -17.90 6.60
CA LEU A 221 11.40 -19.36 6.51
C LEU A 221 10.15 -19.86 5.80
N ILE A 222 10.33 -20.58 4.69
CA ILE A 222 9.22 -21.20 3.95
C ILE A 222 9.13 -22.67 4.34
N GLU A 223 7.95 -23.05 4.83
CA GLU A 223 7.62 -24.43 5.23
C GLU A 223 6.57 -25.01 4.28
N ASP A 224 6.58 -26.34 4.13
CA ASP A 224 5.57 -27.13 3.44
C ASP A 224 4.94 -28.11 4.46
N GLU A 225 3.72 -28.58 4.23
CA GLU A 225 2.96 -29.44 5.17
C GLU A 225 3.69 -30.76 5.53
N ARG A 226 4.73 -31.11 4.76
CA ARG A 226 5.63 -32.25 5.00
C ARG A 226 6.81 -31.94 5.95
N GLY A 227 6.83 -30.78 6.60
CA GLY A 227 7.86 -30.41 7.59
C GLY A 227 9.25 -30.13 7.02
N LYS A 228 9.40 -29.98 5.70
CA LYS A 228 10.68 -29.60 5.09
C LYS A 228 10.86 -28.09 5.19
N VAL A 229 11.65 -27.65 6.16
CA VAL A 229 12.07 -26.26 6.32
C VAL A 229 13.07 -25.92 5.22
N GLY A 230 12.69 -25.02 4.32
CA GLY A 230 13.64 -24.35 3.45
C GLY A 230 14.33 -23.24 4.22
N VAL A 231 15.39 -23.56 4.96
CA VAL A 231 16.21 -22.54 5.63
C VAL A 231 16.94 -21.74 4.55
N LEU A 232 16.79 -20.41 4.59
CA LEU A 232 17.56 -19.48 3.76
C LEU A 232 18.39 -18.58 4.69
N GLY A 233 19.72 -18.68 4.58
CA GLY A 233 20.67 -17.81 5.26
C GLY A 233 22.05 -18.45 5.39
N GLY A 234 23.02 -18.00 4.59
CA GLY A 234 24.44 -18.33 4.74
C GLY A 234 25.20 -18.51 3.42
N GLY A 235 25.62 -17.40 2.81
CA GLY A 235 26.56 -17.32 1.70
C GLY A 235 27.08 -15.90 1.56
#